data_AF-A0A1L4D278-F1
#
_entry.id   AF-A0A1L4D278-F1
#
_cell.length_a   1.000
_cell.length_b   1.000
_cell.length_c   1.000
_cell.angle_alpha   90.00
_cell.angle_beta   90.00
_cell.angle_gamma   90.00
#
_symmetry.space_group_name_H-M   'P 1'
#
loop_
_entity.id
_entity.type
_entity.pdbx_description
1 polymer ?
#
loop_
_entity_poly.entity_id
_entity_poly.type
_entity_poly.pdbx_seq_one_letter_code
_entity_poly.pdbx_strand_id
1 'polypeptide(L)'
;MRIYMFKKFINFIFLITINTFLIYHSYAIHFNELSESQIENIVKRSYQYVALYNVINKVAMATDSPISTKGWNKLFLGTKLANDSLQTIARANSDTLYSVATLDLRNDPMILEIPFINSKYVSLQTSSYDNYMNIIFSKRDDNYKKSQKILFYSARTKNFNPMKKIKNIDQYVELSGDFGIALLRVLPHFKNQEKYHNIVQSINQINLISLSNYLNKGFLTAKIVEFPHFSNTDIETFGNNFLEVMQFILNHTTFQPEKYQLDKELLESYQAIGIEPKKIWNPKNFRDVDLQKVSLIAQEIKNNQFEIIRTPEQIKLFVPYLFLPKGFANLDTMLLQSVMEPLGLPQLEQKDLYSIRM
;
A
#
# COMPACT_ATOMS: atom_id res chain seq x y z
N MET A 1 -1.28 60.79 -50.99
CA MET A 1 -1.92 59.46 -51.07
C MET A 1 -1.08 58.32 -50.45
N ARG A 2 0.25 58.28 -50.62
CA ARG A 2 1.12 57.20 -50.08
C ARG A 2 1.19 57.10 -48.55
N ILE A 3 1.15 58.22 -47.82
CA ILE A 3 1.26 58.23 -46.33
C ILE A 3 -0.02 57.68 -45.66
N TYR A 4 -1.19 57.89 -46.27
CA TYR A 4 -2.47 57.44 -45.72
C TYR A 4 -2.65 55.92 -45.84
N MET A 5 -2.15 55.33 -46.93
CA MET A 5 -2.12 53.87 -47.13
C MET A 5 -1.20 53.17 -46.13
N PHE A 6 -0.06 53.78 -45.78
CA PHE A 6 0.90 53.20 -44.85
C PHE A 6 0.37 53.13 -43.41
N LYS A 7 -0.36 54.17 -42.95
CA LYS A 7 -1.02 54.16 -41.64
C LYS A 7 -2.14 53.10 -41.53
N LYS A 8 -2.92 52.89 -42.60
CA LYS A 8 -3.94 51.82 -42.63
C LYS A 8 -3.31 50.44 -42.59
N PHE A 9 -2.18 50.24 -43.27
CA PHE A 9 -1.46 48.97 -43.27
C PHE A 9 -0.86 48.62 -41.90
N ILE A 10 -0.28 49.60 -41.20
CA ILE A 10 0.24 49.42 -39.84
C ILE A 10 -0.90 49.12 -38.85
N ASN A 11 -2.02 49.86 -38.91
CA ASN A 11 -3.17 49.59 -38.04
C ASN A 11 -3.80 48.22 -38.31
N PHE A 12 -3.79 47.75 -39.56
CA PHE A 12 -4.29 46.43 -39.94
C PHE A 12 -3.39 45.30 -39.41
N ILE A 13 -2.07 45.45 -39.51
CA ILE A 13 -1.10 44.51 -38.92
C ILE A 13 -1.24 44.49 -37.40
N PHE A 14 -1.39 45.65 -36.75
CA PHE A 14 -1.55 45.74 -35.30
C PHE A 14 -2.85 45.07 -34.80
N LEU A 15 -3.96 45.22 -35.55
CA LEU A 15 -5.23 44.55 -35.25
C LEU A 15 -5.16 43.02 -35.42
N ILE A 16 -4.41 42.54 -36.42
CA ILE A 16 -4.18 41.11 -36.63
C ILE A 16 -3.33 40.55 -35.49
N THR A 17 -2.25 41.23 -35.10
CA THR A 17 -1.38 40.77 -34.00
C THR A 17 -2.10 40.71 -32.65
N ILE A 18 -2.98 41.68 -32.35
CA ILE A 18 -3.79 41.68 -31.12
C ILE A 18 -4.84 40.57 -31.14
N ASN A 19 -5.51 40.33 -32.27
CA ASN A 19 -6.47 39.24 -32.38
C ASN A 19 -5.80 37.86 -32.30
N THR A 20 -4.63 37.67 -32.91
CA THR A 20 -3.86 36.42 -32.76
C THR A 20 -3.35 36.23 -31.33
N PHE A 21 -3.01 37.31 -30.61
CA PHE A 21 -2.58 37.22 -29.20
C PHE A 21 -3.75 36.92 -28.26
N LEU A 22 -4.96 37.45 -28.53
CA LEU A 22 -6.19 37.12 -27.81
C LEU A 22 -6.70 35.70 -28.11
N ILE A 23 -6.54 35.22 -29.36
CA ILE A 23 -6.86 33.84 -29.73
C ILE A 23 -5.82 32.86 -29.14
N TYR A 24 -4.55 33.24 -29.01
CA TYR A 24 -3.55 32.42 -28.30
C TYR A 24 -3.72 32.47 -26.77
N HIS A 25 -4.19 33.59 -26.19
CA HIS A 25 -4.52 33.66 -24.77
C HIS A 25 -5.83 32.94 -24.42
N SER A 26 -6.79 32.82 -25.33
CA SER A 26 -7.98 31.98 -25.11
C SER A 26 -7.73 30.48 -25.33
N TYR A 27 -6.62 30.11 -25.97
CA TYR A 27 -6.11 28.74 -26.03
C TYR A 27 -5.08 28.41 -24.92
N ALA A 28 -4.62 29.41 -24.17
CA ALA A 28 -3.80 29.21 -22.99
C ALA A 28 -4.71 29.00 -21.77
N ILE A 29 -4.78 27.73 -21.34
CA ILE A 29 -5.27 27.30 -20.02
C ILE A 29 -6.81 27.36 -19.86
N HIS A 30 -7.52 26.58 -20.68
CA HIS A 30 -8.63 25.79 -20.15
C HIS A 30 -8.15 24.35 -20.00
N PHE A 31 -7.37 24.07 -18.95
CA PHE A 31 -7.38 22.73 -18.39
C PHE A 31 -8.82 22.54 -17.90
N ASN A 32 -9.69 21.95 -18.72
CA ASN A 32 -11.06 21.66 -18.29
C ASN A 32 -10.96 20.92 -16.96
N GLU A 33 -11.65 21.39 -15.92
CA GLU A 33 -11.73 20.68 -14.65
C GLU A 33 -12.20 19.24 -14.90
N LEU A 34 -11.77 18.32 -14.04
CA LEU A 34 -12.25 16.94 -14.12
C LEU A 34 -13.76 16.89 -13.87
N SER A 35 -14.48 16.06 -14.62
CA SER A 35 -15.87 15.77 -14.29
C SER A 35 -15.94 15.04 -12.94
N GLU A 36 -17.09 15.09 -12.30
CA GLU A 36 -17.33 14.36 -11.06
C GLU A 36 -17.07 12.86 -11.19
N SER A 37 -17.52 12.25 -12.29
CA SER A 37 -17.26 10.85 -12.61
C SER A 37 -15.78 10.53 -12.81
N GLN A 38 -14.99 11.48 -13.35
CA GLN A 38 -13.54 11.31 -13.47
C GLN A 38 -12.88 11.35 -12.08
N ILE A 39 -13.32 12.26 -11.21
CA ILE A 39 -12.83 12.34 -9.82
C ILE A 39 -13.20 11.08 -9.04
N GLU A 40 -14.45 10.63 -9.12
CA GLU A 40 -14.91 9.40 -8.49
C GLU A 40 -14.09 8.18 -8.96
N ASN A 41 -13.82 8.08 -10.26
CA ASN A 41 -13.02 7.00 -10.82
C ASN A 41 -11.58 7.00 -10.29
N ILE A 42 -10.89 8.16 -10.22
CA ILE A 42 -9.53 8.21 -9.67
C ILE A 42 -9.52 7.89 -8.16
N VAL A 43 -10.51 8.38 -7.41
CA VAL A 43 -10.64 8.11 -5.97
C VAL A 43 -10.86 6.62 -5.72
N LYS A 44 -11.83 6.01 -6.41
CA LYS A 44 -12.12 4.57 -6.26
C LYS A 44 -10.88 3.71 -6.52
N ARG A 45 -10.14 4.02 -7.59
CA ARG A 45 -8.95 3.25 -7.98
C ARG A 45 -7.76 3.47 -7.06
N SER A 46 -7.69 4.59 -6.36
CA SER A 46 -6.64 4.88 -5.38
C SER A 46 -6.91 4.46 -3.95
N TYR A 47 -8.17 4.19 -3.57
CA TYR A 47 -8.51 4.05 -2.16
C TYR A 47 -7.65 3.01 -1.44
N GLN A 48 -7.43 1.86 -2.08
CA GLN A 48 -6.57 0.80 -1.55
C GLN A 48 -5.12 1.26 -1.34
N TYR A 49 -4.62 2.09 -2.24
CA TYR A 49 -3.26 2.60 -2.22
C TYR A 49 -3.07 3.62 -1.11
N VAL A 50 -3.99 4.58 -0.99
CA VAL A 50 -3.98 5.58 0.09
C VAL A 50 -4.12 4.91 1.45
N ALA A 51 -5.05 3.96 1.59
CA ALA A 51 -5.25 3.24 2.84
C ALA A 51 -3.98 2.50 3.29
N LEU A 52 -3.33 1.73 2.39
CA LEU A 52 -2.13 0.97 2.77
C LEU A 52 -0.90 1.84 2.90
N TYR A 53 -0.84 2.94 2.13
CA TYR A 53 0.18 3.96 2.35
C TYR A 53 0.11 4.49 3.78
N ASN A 54 -1.06 4.95 4.22
CA ASN A 54 -1.23 5.47 5.57
C ASN A 54 -0.93 4.40 6.63
N VAL A 55 -1.43 3.17 6.47
CA VAL A 55 -1.21 2.11 7.45
C VAL A 55 0.25 1.68 7.54
N ILE A 56 0.89 1.32 6.42
CA ILE A 56 2.27 0.84 6.45
C ILE A 56 3.21 1.95 6.94
N ASN A 57 3.02 3.21 6.51
CA ASN A 57 3.85 4.31 6.99
C ASN A 57 3.64 4.61 8.47
N LYS A 58 2.41 4.52 9.01
CA LYS A 58 2.17 4.62 10.45
C LYS A 58 2.86 3.49 11.23
N VAL A 59 2.76 2.25 10.75
CA VAL A 59 3.46 1.10 11.36
C VAL A 59 4.98 1.23 11.25
N ALA A 60 5.50 1.86 10.19
CA ALA A 60 6.92 2.11 10.04
C ALA A 60 7.41 3.24 10.95
N MET A 61 6.72 4.38 10.98
CA MET A 61 7.31 5.64 11.42
C MET A 61 6.54 6.34 12.54
N ALA A 62 5.26 6.05 12.79
CA ALA A 62 4.51 6.70 13.86
C ALA A 62 5.02 6.23 15.22
N THR A 63 5.48 7.15 16.07
CA THR A 63 6.11 6.83 17.36
C THR A 63 5.11 6.44 18.45
N ASP A 64 3.85 6.83 18.27
CA ASP A 64 2.71 6.57 19.15
C ASP A 64 1.97 5.27 18.81
N SER A 65 2.26 4.65 17.66
CA SER A 65 1.67 3.36 17.31
C SER A 65 2.21 2.23 18.22
N PRO A 66 1.34 1.46 18.90
CA PRO A 66 1.75 0.34 19.76
C PRO A 66 2.41 -0.83 19.02
N ILE A 67 2.30 -0.89 17.70
CA ILE A 67 2.95 -1.89 16.83
C ILE A 67 4.02 -1.26 15.92
N SER A 68 4.42 -0.02 16.21
CA SER A 68 5.43 0.68 15.43
C SER A 68 6.74 -0.09 15.43
N THR A 69 7.30 -0.24 14.23
CA THR A 69 8.65 -0.78 14.02
C THR A 69 9.74 0.29 14.22
N LYS A 70 9.35 1.58 14.37
CA LYS A 70 10.25 2.72 14.59
C LYS A 70 11.34 2.86 13.52
N GLY A 71 10.99 2.54 12.28
CA GLY A 71 11.81 2.69 11.09
C GLY A 71 11.55 1.59 10.08
N TRP A 72 12.07 1.77 8.87
CA TRP A 72 12.05 0.74 7.83
C TRP A 72 13.14 -0.29 8.04
N ASN A 73 12.91 -1.52 7.56
CA ASN A 73 13.79 -2.68 7.79
C ASN A 73 13.99 -2.93 9.29
N LYS A 74 12.93 -2.73 10.07
CA LYS A 74 12.87 -2.97 11.52
C LYS A 74 11.73 -3.92 11.86
N LEU A 75 11.82 -4.46 13.06
CA LEU A 75 10.93 -5.48 13.59
C LEU A 75 10.29 -4.99 14.89
N PHE A 76 8.99 -5.17 15.00
CA PHE A 76 8.25 -5.11 16.25
C PHE A 76 7.84 -6.53 16.65
N LEU A 77 8.14 -6.91 17.90
CA LEU A 77 7.82 -8.22 18.45
C LEU A 77 6.76 -8.09 19.54
N GLY A 78 5.50 -8.25 19.16
CA GLY A 78 4.39 -8.23 20.10
C GLY A 78 4.30 -9.57 20.84
N THR A 79 4.67 -9.54 22.11
CA THR A 79 4.57 -10.69 23.04
C THR A 79 3.41 -10.55 24.01
N LYS A 80 2.55 -9.54 23.80
CA LYS A 80 1.32 -9.29 24.55
C LYS A 80 0.16 -9.19 23.57
N LEU A 81 -1.02 -9.61 24.02
CA LEU A 81 -2.25 -9.46 23.25
C LEU A 81 -2.57 -7.98 23.03
N ALA A 82 -3.29 -7.72 21.95
CA ALA A 82 -3.85 -6.42 21.73
C ALA A 82 -4.87 -6.09 22.84
N ASN A 83 -4.69 -4.94 23.50
CA ASN A 83 -5.71 -4.32 24.35
C ASN A 83 -6.41 -3.20 23.58
N ASP A 84 -7.46 -2.62 24.16
CA ASP A 84 -8.31 -1.61 23.50
C ASP A 84 -7.57 -0.32 23.05
N SER A 85 -6.30 -0.14 23.45
CA SER A 85 -5.43 0.95 22.97
C SER A 85 -4.80 0.71 21.59
N LEU A 86 -4.94 -0.47 20.99
CA LEU A 86 -4.46 -0.77 19.64
C LEU A 86 -5.42 -0.26 18.55
N GLN A 87 -5.50 1.06 18.39
CA GLN A 87 -6.31 1.73 17.36
C GLN A 87 -5.62 1.80 15.98
N THR A 88 -4.35 1.40 15.86
CA THR A 88 -3.57 1.55 14.62
C THR A 88 -3.80 0.45 13.59
N ILE A 89 -4.31 -0.71 14.03
CA ILE A 89 -4.98 -1.70 13.17
C ILE A 89 -6.44 -1.67 13.60
N ALA A 90 -7.36 -1.35 12.69
CA ALA A 90 -8.78 -1.43 12.97
C ALA A 90 -9.12 -2.87 13.39
N ARG A 91 -9.55 -3.09 14.63
CA ARG A 91 -9.93 -4.39 15.22
C ARG A 91 -8.78 -5.41 15.31
N ALA A 92 -7.61 -5.00 15.83
CA ALA A 92 -6.56 -5.95 16.21
C ALA A 92 -7.15 -7.13 17.00
N ASN A 93 -6.98 -8.35 16.49
CA ASN A 93 -7.58 -9.53 17.08
C ASN A 93 -6.91 -9.84 18.42
N SER A 94 -7.66 -9.78 19.52
CA SER A 94 -7.21 -10.16 20.86
C SER A 94 -6.86 -11.64 21.01
N ASP A 95 -7.03 -12.46 19.96
CA ASP A 95 -6.79 -13.90 19.98
C ASP A 95 -5.35 -14.28 19.56
N THR A 96 -4.60 -13.38 18.92
CA THR A 96 -3.24 -13.68 18.43
C THR A 96 -2.21 -12.63 18.86
N LEU A 97 -0.98 -13.08 19.08
CA LEU A 97 0.19 -12.22 19.20
C LEU A 97 0.62 -11.73 17.82
N TYR A 98 0.94 -10.45 17.71
CA TYR A 98 1.32 -9.80 16.46
C TYR A 98 2.81 -9.43 16.46
N SER A 99 3.55 -9.90 15.47
CA SER A 99 4.88 -9.38 15.16
C SER A 99 4.89 -8.81 13.76
N VAL A 100 5.61 -7.70 13.57
CA VAL A 100 5.54 -6.91 12.34
C VAL A 100 6.94 -6.56 11.87
N ALA A 101 7.22 -6.79 10.59
CA ALA A 101 8.37 -6.22 9.91
C ALA A 101 7.89 -5.24 8.84
N THR A 102 8.47 -4.04 8.82
CA THR A 102 8.32 -3.09 7.70
C THR A 102 9.55 -3.17 6.82
N LEU A 103 9.34 -3.14 5.52
CA LEU A 103 10.37 -3.48 4.53
C LEU A 103 10.58 -2.30 3.57
N ASP A 104 11.84 -1.88 3.42
CA ASP A 104 12.34 -1.07 2.31
C ASP A 104 13.28 -1.93 1.48
N LEU A 105 12.78 -2.35 0.31
CA LEU A 105 13.38 -3.33 -0.59
C LEU A 105 14.09 -2.68 -1.78
N ARG A 106 14.27 -1.35 -1.80
CA ARG A 106 14.80 -0.63 -2.97
C ARG A 106 16.22 -1.04 -3.33
N ASN A 107 17.06 -1.20 -2.31
CA ASN A 107 18.51 -1.40 -2.48
C ASN A 107 18.98 -2.83 -2.19
N ASP A 108 18.39 -3.50 -1.19
CA ASP A 108 18.79 -4.82 -0.72
C ASP A 108 17.53 -5.63 -0.36
N PRO A 109 17.47 -6.93 -0.65
CA PRO A 109 16.46 -7.81 -0.09
C PRO A 109 16.56 -7.89 1.43
N MET A 110 15.45 -8.24 2.08
CA MET A 110 15.39 -8.48 3.51
C MET A 110 15.05 -9.94 3.78
N ILE A 111 15.76 -10.55 4.74
CA ILE A 111 15.55 -11.92 5.18
C ILE A 111 14.90 -11.89 6.55
N LEU A 112 13.69 -12.43 6.64
CA LEU A 112 12.99 -12.67 7.90
C LEU A 112 13.27 -14.12 8.33
N GLU A 113 13.93 -14.27 9.47
CA GLU A 113 14.24 -15.56 10.08
C GLU A 113 13.21 -15.82 11.17
N ILE A 114 12.39 -16.85 10.97
CA ILE A 114 11.35 -17.23 11.92
C ILE A 114 11.73 -18.62 12.47
N PRO A 115 11.97 -18.76 13.78
CA PRO A 115 12.20 -20.07 14.37
C PRO A 115 10.93 -20.91 14.30
N PHE A 116 11.06 -22.22 14.52
CA PHE A 116 9.87 -23.04 14.74
C PHE A 116 9.10 -22.54 15.97
N ILE A 117 7.84 -22.16 15.76
CA ILE A 117 6.93 -21.74 16.83
C ILE A 117 5.93 -22.88 17.04
N ASN A 118 5.99 -23.52 18.21
CA ASN A 118 5.06 -24.58 18.58
C ASN A 118 3.66 -24.03 18.93
N SER A 119 2.97 -23.50 17.93
CA SER A 119 1.57 -23.09 18.03
C SER A 119 0.70 -23.91 17.08
N LYS A 120 -0.56 -24.13 17.46
CA LYS A 120 -1.57 -24.69 16.56
C LYS A 120 -1.87 -23.74 15.38
N TYR A 121 -1.58 -22.45 15.49
CA TYR A 121 -1.78 -21.49 14.41
C TYR A 121 -0.63 -20.48 14.35
N VAL A 122 -0.03 -20.38 13.17
CA VAL A 122 0.92 -19.34 12.80
C VAL A 122 0.53 -18.91 11.38
N SER A 123 0.34 -17.61 11.17
CA SER A 123 0.10 -17.04 9.86
C SER A 123 1.06 -15.90 9.59
N LEU A 124 1.68 -15.90 8.42
CA LEU A 124 2.55 -14.82 7.96
C LEU A 124 1.90 -14.21 6.73
N GLN A 125 1.38 -13.00 6.89
CA GLN A 125 0.79 -12.20 5.81
C GLN A 125 1.82 -11.21 5.28
N THR A 126 1.73 -10.91 3.99
CA THR A 126 2.52 -9.82 3.39
C THR A 126 1.68 -8.98 2.45
N SER A 127 2.02 -7.70 2.35
CA SER A 127 1.41 -6.74 1.43
C SER A 127 2.40 -5.63 1.08
N SER A 128 2.11 -4.94 -0.02
CA SER A 128 2.64 -3.60 -0.31
C SER A 128 1.48 -2.60 -0.38
N TYR A 129 1.73 -1.41 -0.94
CA TYR A 129 0.70 -0.37 -1.09
C TYR A 129 -0.49 -0.78 -1.97
N ASP A 130 -0.39 -1.81 -2.81
CA ASP A 130 -1.51 -2.26 -3.65
C ASP A 130 -2.58 -3.07 -2.92
N ASN A 131 -2.42 -3.30 -1.61
CA ASN A 131 -3.38 -3.97 -0.72
C ASN A 131 -3.72 -5.43 -1.07
N TYR A 132 -2.98 -6.10 -1.94
CA TYR A 132 -3.17 -7.55 -2.11
C TYR A 132 -2.47 -8.30 -0.99
N MET A 133 -3.20 -9.20 -0.33
CA MET A 133 -2.65 -10.02 0.76
C MET A 133 -2.09 -11.33 0.20
N ASN A 134 -0.85 -11.63 0.58
CA ASN A 134 -0.27 -12.95 0.34
C ASN A 134 -0.06 -13.66 1.69
N ILE A 135 -0.50 -14.92 1.76
CA ILE A 135 -0.34 -15.78 2.94
C ILE A 135 0.85 -16.71 2.70
N ILE A 136 1.94 -16.48 3.43
CA ILE A 136 3.18 -17.24 3.33
C ILE A 136 3.16 -18.42 4.28
N PHE A 137 2.75 -18.19 5.53
CA PHE A 137 2.43 -19.28 6.46
C PHE A 137 0.93 -19.44 6.60
N SER A 138 0.46 -20.67 6.40
CA SER A 138 -0.94 -21.04 6.52
C SER A 138 -1.06 -22.28 7.39
N LYS A 139 -2.12 -22.31 8.22
CA LYS A 139 -2.53 -23.56 8.90
C LYS A 139 -2.85 -24.66 7.90
N ARG A 140 -3.45 -24.32 6.76
CA ARG A 140 -3.94 -25.28 5.76
C ARG A 140 -2.80 -26.03 5.10
N ASP A 141 -1.69 -25.35 4.92
CA ASP A 141 -0.51 -25.89 4.22
C ASP A 141 0.49 -26.52 5.19
N ASP A 142 0.29 -26.39 6.51
CA ASP A 142 1.18 -26.85 7.58
C ASP A 142 2.67 -26.47 7.34
N ASN A 143 2.90 -25.33 6.67
CA ASN A 143 4.22 -24.95 6.15
C ASN A 143 5.10 -24.17 7.16
N TYR A 144 4.60 -23.97 8.39
CA TYR A 144 5.26 -23.29 9.51
C TYR A 144 5.79 -24.26 10.59
N LYS A 145 5.79 -25.58 10.33
CA LYS A 145 6.21 -26.61 11.31
C LYS A 145 7.73 -26.76 11.49
N LYS A 146 8.50 -25.82 10.96
CA LYS A 146 9.96 -25.76 11.09
C LYS A 146 10.43 -24.31 11.02
N SER A 147 11.67 -24.06 11.43
CA SER A 147 12.31 -22.77 11.23
C SER A 147 12.44 -22.46 9.73
N GLN A 148 12.30 -21.19 9.36
CA GLN A 148 12.27 -20.74 7.97
C GLN A 148 13.04 -19.42 7.81
N LYS A 149 13.78 -19.28 6.72
CA LYS A 149 14.34 -18.02 6.24
C LYS A 149 13.64 -17.60 4.96
N ILE A 150 12.93 -16.48 5.03
CA ILE A 150 12.12 -15.96 3.94
C ILE A 150 12.78 -14.68 3.43
N LEU A 151 13.17 -14.67 2.16
CA LEU A 151 13.77 -13.53 1.50
C LEU A 151 12.71 -12.74 0.74
N PHE A 152 12.50 -11.48 1.15
CA PHE A 152 11.64 -10.51 0.51
C PHE A 152 12.42 -9.62 -0.44
N TYR A 153 11.88 -9.41 -1.64
CA TYR A 153 12.41 -8.51 -2.65
C TYR A 153 11.26 -7.93 -3.46
N SER A 154 11.52 -6.94 -4.31
CA SER A 154 10.58 -6.50 -5.35
C SER A 154 11.25 -6.66 -6.73
N ALA A 155 10.47 -6.60 -7.81
CA ALA A 155 11.01 -6.53 -9.17
C ALA A 155 11.99 -5.36 -9.38
N ARG A 156 12.02 -4.39 -8.46
CA ARG A 156 12.78 -3.14 -8.53
C ARG A 156 14.03 -3.14 -7.64
N THR A 157 14.24 -4.18 -6.83
CA THR A 157 15.41 -4.28 -5.93
C THR A 157 16.71 -4.28 -6.74
N LYS A 158 17.49 -3.20 -6.63
CA LYS A 158 18.61 -2.91 -7.56
C LYS A 158 19.73 -3.96 -7.57
N ASN A 159 20.12 -4.46 -6.41
CA ASN A 159 21.31 -5.28 -6.25
C ASN A 159 20.99 -6.77 -6.13
N PHE A 160 19.84 -7.20 -6.67
CA PHE A 160 19.36 -8.56 -6.51
C PHE A 160 18.92 -9.17 -7.84
N ASN A 161 19.29 -10.44 -8.04
CA ASN A 161 18.81 -11.24 -9.15
C ASN A 161 18.09 -12.46 -8.58
N PRO A 162 16.75 -12.54 -8.66
CA PRO A 162 15.97 -13.64 -8.07
C PRO A 162 16.25 -15.01 -8.72
N MET A 163 16.85 -15.05 -9.92
CA MET A 163 17.27 -16.29 -10.56
C MET A 163 18.49 -16.93 -9.88
N LYS A 164 19.28 -16.14 -9.13
CA LYS A 164 20.45 -16.65 -8.40
C LYS A 164 20.05 -17.06 -6.99
N LYS A 165 19.87 -18.37 -6.79
CA LYS A 165 19.57 -18.92 -5.46
C LYS A 165 20.71 -18.67 -4.48
N ILE A 166 20.36 -18.08 -3.35
CA ILE A 166 21.18 -17.93 -2.16
C ILE A 166 21.04 -19.18 -1.29
N LYS A 167 22.17 -19.73 -0.84
CA LYS A 167 22.23 -20.91 0.03
C LYS A 167 21.50 -20.64 1.35
N ASN A 168 20.81 -21.66 1.86
CA ASN A 168 20.10 -21.64 3.16
C ASN A 168 18.96 -20.60 3.26
N ILE A 169 18.38 -20.19 2.14
CA ILE A 169 17.11 -19.46 2.08
C ILE A 169 16.02 -20.46 1.67
N ASP A 170 14.96 -20.55 2.48
CA ASP A 170 13.88 -21.52 2.28
C ASP A 170 12.84 -21.02 1.27
N GLN A 171 12.52 -19.73 1.32
CA GLN A 171 11.49 -19.12 0.47
C GLN A 171 11.90 -17.75 -0.06
N TYR A 172 11.39 -17.43 -1.25
CA TYR A 172 11.58 -16.16 -1.94
C TYR A 172 10.21 -15.57 -2.20
N VAL A 173 9.97 -14.35 -1.72
CA VAL A 173 8.69 -13.67 -1.86
C VAL A 173 8.92 -12.34 -2.57
N GLU A 174 8.36 -12.23 -3.77
CA GLU A 174 8.33 -10.97 -4.51
C GLU A 174 7.13 -10.14 -4.03
N LEU A 175 7.42 -8.97 -3.48
CA LEU A 175 6.42 -7.96 -3.19
C LEU A 175 6.22 -7.05 -4.41
N SER A 176 4.99 -6.59 -4.59
CA SER A 176 4.63 -5.68 -5.67
C SER A 176 5.22 -4.28 -5.48
N GLY A 177 5.60 -3.89 -4.25
CA GLY A 177 6.17 -2.58 -3.96
C GLY A 177 7.58 -2.61 -3.39
N ASP A 178 8.25 -1.45 -3.51
CA ASP A 178 9.51 -1.16 -2.83
C ASP A 178 9.34 -1.11 -1.31
N PHE A 179 8.16 -0.70 -0.86
CA PHE A 179 7.79 -0.63 0.55
C PHE A 179 6.68 -1.62 0.85
N GLY A 180 6.85 -2.38 1.94
CA GLY A 180 5.92 -3.43 2.30
C GLY A 180 5.89 -3.75 3.78
N ILE A 181 5.03 -4.69 4.12
CA ILE A 181 4.83 -5.18 5.48
C ILE A 181 4.78 -6.71 5.48
N ALA A 182 5.36 -7.31 6.51
CA ALA A 182 5.16 -8.71 6.87
C ALA A 182 4.57 -8.79 8.29
N LEU A 183 3.40 -9.39 8.40
CA LEU A 183 2.60 -9.46 9.62
C LEU A 183 2.48 -10.94 10.06
N LEU A 184 3.14 -11.28 11.16
CA LEU A 184 3.06 -12.58 11.77
C LEU A 184 1.98 -12.58 12.86
N ARG A 185 1.05 -13.53 12.77
CA ARG A 185 0.01 -13.81 13.78
C ARG A 185 0.26 -15.17 14.40
N VAL A 186 0.34 -15.23 15.72
CA VAL A 186 0.59 -16.47 16.47
C VAL A 186 -0.48 -16.67 17.54
N LEU A 187 -1.15 -17.82 17.55
CA LEU A 187 -2.06 -18.17 18.64
C LEU A 187 -1.24 -18.47 19.92
N PRO A 188 -1.47 -17.80 21.06
CA PRO A 188 -0.60 -17.89 22.24
C PRO A 188 -0.82 -19.12 23.13
N HIS A 189 -1.97 -19.81 23.03
CA HIS A 189 -2.34 -20.93 23.94
C HIS A 189 -2.35 -20.53 25.42
N PHE A 190 -2.91 -19.36 25.77
CA PHE A 190 -2.85 -18.76 27.11
C PHE A 190 -3.23 -19.69 28.29
N LYS A 191 -4.13 -20.66 28.06
CA LYS A 191 -4.54 -21.64 29.09
C LYS A 191 -3.41 -22.60 29.48
N ASN A 192 -2.41 -22.77 28.62
CA ASN A 192 -1.21 -23.55 28.89
C ASN A 192 -0.02 -22.59 29.05
N GLN A 193 0.33 -22.27 30.30
CA GLN A 193 1.34 -21.27 30.62
C GLN A 193 2.74 -21.63 30.12
N GLU A 194 3.14 -22.90 30.22
CA GLU A 194 4.44 -23.38 29.70
C GLU A 194 4.51 -23.20 28.19
N LYS A 195 3.46 -23.62 27.47
CA LYS A 195 3.37 -23.47 26.02
C LYS A 195 3.38 -22.00 25.61
N TYR A 196 2.63 -21.15 26.31
CA TYR A 196 2.63 -19.71 26.09
C TYR A 196 4.03 -19.11 26.25
N HIS A 197 4.74 -19.47 27.34
CA HIS A 197 6.11 -19.00 27.58
C HIS A 197 7.07 -19.41 26.46
N ASN A 198 7.01 -20.67 26.02
CA ASN A 198 7.84 -21.18 24.92
C ASN A 198 7.54 -20.47 23.59
N ILE A 199 6.26 -20.14 23.33
CA ILE A 199 5.86 -19.35 22.15
C ILE A 199 6.46 -17.94 22.21
N VAL A 200 6.36 -17.27 23.37
CA VAL A 200 6.93 -15.93 23.57
C VAL A 200 8.45 -15.94 23.40
N GLN A 201 9.15 -16.94 23.94
CA GLN A 201 10.59 -17.11 23.73
C GLN A 201 10.93 -17.28 22.24
N SER A 202 10.13 -18.07 21.51
CA SER A 202 10.33 -18.27 20.06
C SER A 202 10.08 -16.97 19.28
N ILE A 203 9.05 -16.19 19.63
CA ILE A 203 8.80 -14.88 19.00
C ILE A 203 9.98 -13.93 19.23
N ASN A 204 10.56 -13.91 20.42
CA ASN A 204 11.73 -13.07 20.75
C ASN A 204 13.01 -13.44 19.98
N GLN A 205 13.04 -14.59 19.30
CA GLN A 205 14.16 -15.03 18.48
C GLN A 205 13.97 -14.70 16.98
N ILE A 206 12.83 -14.15 16.58
CA ILE A 206 12.61 -13.71 15.20
C ILE A 206 13.61 -12.60 14.88
N ASN A 207 14.23 -12.69 13.72
CA ASN A 207 15.26 -11.76 13.27
C ASN A 207 14.99 -11.24 11.86
N LEU A 208 15.38 -10.00 11.59
CA LEU A 208 15.27 -9.36 10.28
C LEU A 208 16.65 -8.82 9.89
N ILE A 209 17.22 -9.36 8.82
CA ILE A 209 18.57 -9.01 8.37
C ILE A 209 18.56 -8.74 6.86
N SER A 210 19.34 -7.76 6.40
CA SER A 210 19.49 -7.53 4.96
C SER A 210 20.31 -8.65 4.31
N LEU A 211 20.07 -8.94 3.03
CA LEU A 211 20.83 -9.96 2.31
C LEU A 211 22.34 -9.67 2.32
N SER A 212 22.74 -8.41 2.17
CA SER A 212 24.16 -8.05 2.17
C SER A 212 24.82 -8.31 3.52
N ASN A 213 24.12 -8.03 4.63
CA ASN A 213 24.60 -8.40 5.97
C ASN A 213 24.65 -9.92 6.15
N TYR A 214 23.62 -10.65 5.71
CA TYR A 214 23.59 -12.11 5.75
C TYR A 214 24.77 -12.75 5.00
N LEU A 215 25.21 -12.13 3.91
CA LEU A 215 26.36 -12.56 3.10
C LEU A 215 27.71 -11.98 3.57
N ASN A 216 27.76 -11.28 4.72
CA ASN A 216 28.95 -10.60 5.25
C ASN A 216 29.58 -9.59 4.26
N LYS A 217 28.76 -8.93 3.43
CA LYS A 217 29.19 -7.89 2.47
C LYS A 217 29.06 -6.47 3.01
N GLY A 218 28.59 -6.32 4.25
CA GLY A 218 28.28 -5.03 4.87
C GLY A 218 26.93 -4.47 4.43
N PHE A 219 26.56 -3.33 5.01
CA PHE A 219 25.26 -2.71 4.78
C PHE A 219 25.25 -1.89 3.49
N LEU A 220 24.22 -2.10 2.66
CA LEU A 220 23.97 -1.21 1.53
C LEU A 220 23.19 0.01 2.00
N THR A 221 23.82 1.19 1.98
CA THR A 221 23.15 2.43 2.36
C THR A 221 22.00 2.73 1.39
N ALA A 222 20.78 2.81 1.93
CA ALA A 222 19.63 3.33 1.19
C ALA A 222 19.70 4.85 1.12
N LYS A 223 19.36 5.43 -0.05
CA LYS A 223 19.11 6.87 -0.12
C LYS A 223 17.93 7.19 0.81
N ILE A 224 18.08 8.27 1.58
CA ILE A 224 16.99 8.82 2.40
C ILE A 224 15.78 9.02 1.49
N VAL A 225 14.61 8.63 2.01
CA VAL A 225 13.33 8.80 1.34
C VAL A 225 12.66 10.00 1.95
N GLU A 226 12.28 10.93 1.10
CA GLU A 226 11.32 11.96 1.48
C GLU A 226 9.92 11.37 1.23
N PHE A 227 9.32 10.84 2.29
CA PHE A 227 7.95 10.34 2.22
C PHE A 227 6.99 11.54 2.23
N PRO A 228 5.99 11.58 1.32
CA PRO A 228 4.86 12.48 1.47
C PRO A 228 4.22 12.31 2.86
N HIS A 229 3.59 13.35 3.38
CA HIS A 229 2.94 13.25 4.69
C HIS A 229 1.89 12.13 4.70
N PHE A 230 1.98 11.20 5.65
CA PHE A 230 0.94 10.18 5.88
C PHE A 230 0.00 10.69 6.97
N SER A 231 -1.29 10.51 6.76
CA SER A 231 -2.33 11.12 7.60
C SER A 231 -2.87 10.12 8.62
N ASN A 232 -3.61 10.63 9.61
CA ASN A 232 -4.32 9.78 10.56
C ASN A 232 -5.46 9.04 9.86
N THR A 233 -6.16 9.73 8.96
CA THR A 233 -7.26 9.19 8.16
C THR A 233 -6.99 9.27 6.65
N ASP A 234 -7.61 8.36 5.89
CA ASP A 234 -7.48 8.37 4.42
C ASP A 234 -8.07 9.65 3.80
N ILE A 235 -9.14 10.17 4.39
CA ILE A 235 -9.84 11.38 3.92
C ILE A 235 -8.94 12.62 4.02
N GLU A 236 -8.13 12.73 5.07
CA GLU A 236 -7.13 13.79 5.17
C GLU A 236 -6.09 13.70 4.05
N THR A 237 -5.62 12.50 3.71
CA THR A 237 -4.73 12.32 2.56
C THR A 237 -5.41 12.74 1.26
N PHE A 238 -6.67 12.34 1.05
CA PHE A 238 -7.46 12.74 -0.11
C PHE A 238 -7.62 14.26 -0.24
N GLY A 239 -7.77 14.98 0.87
CA GLY A 239 -7.95 16.44 0.88
C GLY A 239 -6.66 17.26 0.87
N ASN A 240 -5.55 16.74 1.40
CA ASN A 240 -4.36 17.55 1.67
C ASN A 240 -3.23 17.35 0.66
N ASN A 241 -2.92 16.10 0.32
CA ASN A 241 -1.71 15.77 -0.46
C ASN A 241 -1.88 14.53 -1.35
N PHE A 242 -3.11 14.25 -1.75
CA PHE A 242 -3.50 13.08 -2.54
C PHE A 242 -2.61 12.81 -3.75
N LEU A 243 -2.41 13.83 -4.59
CA LEU A 243 -1.65 13.71 -5.84
C LEU A 243 -0.17 13.41 -5.57
N GLU A 244 0.40 13.98 -4.51
CA GLU A 244 1.78 13.72 -4.08
C GLU A 244 1.94 12.27 -3.63
N VAL A 245 1.04 11.82 -2.77
CA VAL A 245 1.00 10.45 -2.27
C VAL A 245 0.84 9.46 -3.41
N MET A 246 -0.08 9.70 -4.35
CA MET A 246 -0.27 8.81 -5.49
C MET A 246 0.94 8.80 -6.43
N GLN A 247 1.58 9.95 -6.69
CA GLN A 247 2.82 9.97 -7.46
C GLN A 247 3.92 9.15 -6.78
N PHE A 248 4.06 9.25 -5.46
CA PHE A 248 5.00 8.45 -4.68
C PHE A 248 4.69 6.95 -4.79
N ILE A 249 3.44 6.56 -4.58
CA ILE A 249 3.01 5.16 -4.67
C ILE A 249 3.29 4.59 -6.06
N LEU A 250 2.92 5.31 -7.13
CA LEU A 250 3.16 4.85 -8.51
C LEU A 250 4.65 4.70 -8.82
N ASN A 251 5.52 5.48 -8.19
CA ASN A 251 6.97 5.34 -8.31
C ASN A 251 7.53 4.12 -7.58
N HIS A 252 6.80 3.60 -6.59
CA HIS A 252 7.23 2.56 -5.67
C HIS A 252 6.39 1.28 -5.75
N THR A 253 5.54 1.15 -6.75
CA THR A 253 4.73 -0.04 -7.02
C THR A 253 4.97 -0.57 -8.43
N THR A 254 5.01 -1.89 -8.55
CA THR A 254 5.12 -2.64 -9.79
C THR A 254 3.73 -3.02 -10.26
N PHE A 255 3.36 -2.48 -11.42
CA PHE A 255 2.10 -2.76 -12.08
C PHE A 255 2.31 -3.75 -13.22
N GLN A 256 1.32 -4.60 -13.48
CA GLN A 256 1.29 -5.56 -14.58
C GLN A 256 0.02 -5.31 -15.43
N PRO A 257 -0.07 -4.18 -16.15
CA PRO A 257 -1.28 -3.78 -16.88
C PRO A 257 -1.65 -4.75 -18.01
N GLU A 258 -0.69 -5.49 -18.56
CA GLU A 258 -0.94 -6.55 -19.55
C GLU A 258 -1.61 -7.79 -18.96
N LYS A 259 -1.56 -7.95 -17.63
CA LYS A 259 -2.09 -9.11 -16.91
C LYS A 259 -3.33 -8.77 -16.09
N TYR A 260 -3.37 -7.57 -15.50
CA TYR A 260 -4.41 -7.15 -14.56
C TYR A 260 -5.12 -5.89 -15.04
N GLN A 261 -6.42 -6.02 -15.31
CA GLN A 261 -7.26 -4.92 -15.78
C GLN A 261 -7.28 -3.74 -14.80
N LEU A 262 -7.30 -4.00 -13.48
CA LEU A 262 -7.27 -2.94 -12.46
C LEU A 262 -6.00 -2.09 -12.51
N ASP A 263 -4.85 -2.70 -12.82
CA ASP A 263 -3.59 -1.96 -13.00
C ASP A 263 -3.65 -1.08 -14.24
N LYS A 264 -4.13 -1.65 -15.36
CA LYS A 264 -4.27 -0.91 -16.62
C LYS A 264 -5.16 0.32 -16.45
N GLU A 265 -6.35 0.13 -15.92
CA GLU A 265 -7.33 1.21 -15.78
C GLU A 265 -6.91 2.26 -14.73
N LEU A 266 -6.15 1.88 -13.69
CA LEU A 266 -5.52 2.83 -12.78
C LEU A 266 -4.47 3.68 -13.52
N LEU A 267 -3.56 3.05 -14.26
CA LEU A 267 -2.50 3.77 -14.96
C LEU A 267 -3.08 4.73 -16.02
N GLU A 268 -4.09 4.29 -16.77
CA GLU A 268 -4.77 5.12 -17.76
C GLU A 268 -5.47 6.33 -17.12
N SER A 269 -6.16 6.14 -15.98
CA SER A 269 -6.86 7.24 -15.31
C SER A 269 -5.91 8.26 -14.69
N TYR A 270 -4.76 7.81 -14.16
CA TYR A 270 -3.75 8.68 -13.56
C TYR A 270 -2.89 9.40 -14.61
N GLN A 271 -2.58 8.74 -15.72
CA GLN A 271 -1.91 9.38 -16.84
C GLN A 271 -2.70 10.58 -17.37
N ALA A 272 -4.03 10.48 -17.43
CA ALA A 272 -4.91 11.57 -17.87
C ALA A 272 -4.86 12.83 -16.98
N ILE A 273 -4.32 12.73 -15.76
CA ILE A 273 -4.13 13.85 -14.84
C ILE A 273 -2.64 14.21 -14.63
N GLY A 274 -1.73 13.57 -15.37
CA GLY A 274 -0.30 13.86 -15.36
C GLY A 274 0.54 13.05 -14.36
N ILE A 275 -0.07 12.13 -13.61
CA ILE A 275 0.62 11.26 -12.65
C ILE A 275 0.94 9.93 -13.30
N GLU A 276 2.22 9.56 -13.35
CA GLU A 276 2.68 8.33 -13.99
C GLU A 276 3.89 7.75 -13.26
N PRO A 277 4.14 6.43 -13.33
CA PRO A 277 5.34 5.85 -12.76
C PRO A 277 6.63 6.50 -13.27
N LYS A 278 7.63 6.61 -12.38
CA LYS A 278 8.97 7.18 -12.59
C LYS A 278 9.01 8.71 -12.82
N LYS A 279 7.90 9.43 -12.63
CA LYS A 279 7.91 10.91 -12.67
C LYS A 279 8.33 11.49 -11.33
N ILE A 280 9.06 12.60 -11.37
CA ILE A 280 9.38 13.39 -10.18
C ILE A 280 8.13 14.17 -9.80
N TRP A 281 7.79 14.17 -8.51
CA TRP A 281 6.69 14.98 -7.99
C TRP A 281 6.92 16.46 -8.30
N ASN A 282 5.93 17.10 -8.93
CA ASN A 282 5.92 18.53 -9.16
C ASN A 282 4.46 19.02 -9.14
N PRO A 283 4.10 19.93 -8.22
CA PRO A 283 2.71 20.36 -8.09
C PRO A 283 2.19 21.21 -9.25
N LYS A 284 3.04 21.56 -10.23
CA LYS A 284 2.64 22.34 -11.42
C LYS A 284 2.36 21.49 -12.66
N ASN A 285 2.60 20.17 -12.59
CA ASN A 285 2.63 19.30 -13.77
C ASN A 285 1.35 18.45 -13.93
N PHE A 286 0.29 18.73 -13.15
CA PHE A 286 -0.95 17.96 -13.19
C PHE A 286 -2.12 18.79 -13.73
N ARG A 287 -3.14 18.08 -14.24
CA ARG A 287 -4.43 18.69 -14.57
C ARG A 287 -5.06 19.21 -13.28
N ASP A 288 -5.74 20.35 -13.33
CA ASP A 288 -6.37 20.92 -12.14
C ASP A 288 -7.35 19.90 -11.51
N VAL A 289 -7.06 19.49 -10.28
CA VAL A 289 -7.85 18.52 -9.51
C VAL A 289 -8.26 19.22 -8.21
N ASP A 290 -9.56 19.45 -8.08
CA ASP A 290 -10.13 19.99 -6.85
C ASP A 290 -10.04 18.96 -5.71
N LEU A 291 -9.07 19.16 -4.81
CA LEU A 291 -8.84 18.29 -3.65
C LEU A 291 -9.98 18.35 -2.61
N GLN A 292 -10.73 19.45 -2.55
CA GLN A 292 -11.93 19.50 -1.68
C GLN A 292 -13.00 18.56 -2.24
N LYS A 293 -13.22 18.59 -3.55
CA LYS A 293 -14.14 17.67 -4.22
C LYS A 293 -13.67 16.21 -4.13
N VAL A 294 -12.38 15.94 -4.29
CA VAL A 294 -11.77 14.61 -4.07
C VAL A 294 -12.07 14.09 -2.66
N SER A 295 -11.85 14.91 -1.63
CA SER A 295 -12.09 14.55 -0.24
C SER A 295 -13.57 14.25 0.05
N LEU A 296 -14.49 15.07 -0.47
CA LEU A 296 -15.93 14.86 -0.33
C LEU A 296 -16.37 13.53 -0.98
N ILE A 297 -15.90 13.25 -2.21
CA ILE A 297 -16.21 12.02 -2.92
C ILE A 297 -15.60 10.80 -2.21
N ALA A 298 -14.38 10.90 -1.69
CA ALA A 298 -13.77 9.84 -0.90
C ALA A 298 -14.57 9.54 0.38
N GLN A 299 -15.10 10.58 1.03
CA GLN A 299 -15.95 10.44 2.21
C GLN A 299 -17.30 9.78 1.87
N GLU A 300 -17.91 10.12 0.73
CA GLU A 300 -19.12 9.47 0.24
C GLU A 300 -18.89 7.99 -0.08
N ILE A 301 -17.82 7.67 -0.82
CA ILE A 301 -17.44 6.29 -1.12
C ILE A 301 -17.24 5.49 0.17
N LYS A 302 -16.53 6.05 1.14
CA LYS A 302 -16.31 5.43 2.46
C LYS A 302 -17.62 5.14 3.18
N ASN A 303 -18.55 6.10 3.17
CA ASN A 303 -19.87 5.92 3.79
C ASN A 303 -20.66 4.81 3.09
N ASN A 304 -20.67 4.79 1.76
CA ASN A 304 -21.34 3.75 0.96
C ASN A 304 -20.77 2.35 1.25
N GLN A 305 -19.44 2.21 1.40
CA GLN A 305 -18.82 0.96 1.80
C GLN A 305 -19.23 0.54 3.22
N PHE A 306 -19.39 1.48 4.16
CA PHE A 306 -19.87 1.15 5.50
C PHE A 306 -21.30 0.64 5.54
N GLU A 307 -22.18 1.13 4.67
CA GLU A 307 -23.54 0.60 4.55
C GLU A 307 -23.54 -0.86 4.05
N ILE A 308 -22.64 -1.20 3.11
CA ILE A 308 -22.44 -2.59 2.69
C ILE A 308 -21.93 -3.44 3.87
N ILE A 309 -20.92 -2.95 4.60
CA ILE A 309 -20.32 -3.65 5.73
C ILE A 309 -21.34 -3.94 6.84
N ARG A 310 -22.26 -3.01 7.08
CA ARG A 310 -23.32 -3.12 8.11
C ARG A 310 -24.50 -3.99 7.68
N THR A 311 -24.64 -4.30 6.40
CA THR A 311 -25.74 -5.09 5.86
C THR A 311 -25.31 -6.55 5.65
N PRO A 312 -25.73 -7.51 6.52
CA PRO A 312 -25.22 -8.88 6.48
C PRO A 312 -25.37 -9.58 5.13
N GLU A 313 -26.50 -9.37 4.45
CA GLU A 313 -26.81 -9.96 3.14
C GLU A 313 -25.87 -9.44 2.05
N GLN A 314 -25.48 -8.16 2.14
CA GLN A 314 -24.60 -7.52 1.16
C GLN A 314 -23.14 -7.90 1.41
N ILE A 315 -22.62 -7.72 2.63
CA ILE A 315 -21.21 -8.06 2.94
C ILE A 315 -20.90 -9.53 2.64
N LYS A 316 -21.85 -10.44 2.87
CA LYS A 316 -21.68 -11.88 2.59
C LYS A 316 -21.26 -12.18 1.14
N LEU A 317 -21.65 -11.33 0.18
CA LEU A 317 -21.26 -11.46 -1.23
C LEU A 317 -19.77 -11.17 -1.45
N PHE A 318 -19.17 -10.33 -0.62
CA PHE A 318 -17.77 -9.92 -0.73
C PHE A 318 -16.81 -10.80 0.07
N VAL A 319 -17.25 -11.36 1.20
CA VAL A 319 -16.40 -12.14 2.12
C VAL A 319 -15.51 -13.18 1.44
N PRO A 320 -15.97 -13.96 0.42
CA PRO A 320 -15.12 -14.94 -0.26
C PRO A 320 -13.91 -14.33 -0.98
N TYR A 321 -13.96 -13.03 -1.32
CA TYR A 321 -12.98 -12.34 -2.16
C TYR A 321 -12.09 -11.35 -1.39
N LEU A 322 -12.39 -11.07 -0.12
CA LEU A 322 -11.60 -10.17 0.71
C LEU A 322 -10.22 -10.76 1.02
N PHE A 323 -9.20 -9.90 1.01
CA PHE A 323 -7.83 -10.24 1.41
C PHE A 323 -7.22 -11.37 0.59
N LEU A 324 -7.54 -11.44 -0.71
CA LEU A 324 -6.94 -12.40 -1.62
C LEU A 324 -5.72 -11.81 -2.35
N PRO A 325 -4.87 -12.68 -2.92
CA PRO A 325 -3.79 -12.25 -3.81
C PRO A 325 -4.30 -11.47 -5.04
N LYS A 326 -3.36 -10.82 -5.71
CA LYS A 326 -3.65 -10.03 -6.91
C LYS A 326 -4.30 -10.86 -8.02
N GLY A 327 -5.42 -10.36 -8.55
CA GLY A 327 -6.18 -10.99 -9.63
C GLY A 327 -7.44 -11.75 -9.18
N PHE A 328 -7.70 -11.85 -7.88
CA PHE A 328 -8.87 -12.56 -7.34
C PHE A 328 -9.98 -11.64 -6.81
N ALA A 329 -9.73 -10.34 -6.72
CA ALA A 329 -10.67 -9.33 -6.25
C ALA A 329 -10.93 -8.28 -7.34
N ASN A 330 -12.19 -7.86 -7.46
CA ASN A 330 -12.60 -6.74 -8.32
C ASN A 330 -12.46 -5.40 -7.57
N LEU A 331 -12.71 -4.28 -8.26
CA LEU A 331 -12.57 -2.94 -7.68
C LEU A 331 -13.45 -2.75 -6.43
N ASP A 332 -14.72 -3.16 -6.47
CA ASP A 332 -15.63 -3.00 -5.33
C ASP A 332 -15.18 -3.81 -4.11
N THR A 333 -14.66 -5.03 -4.32
CA THR A 333 -14.07 -5.83 -3.24
C THR A 333 -12.86 -5.13 -2.64
N MET A 334 -11.98 -4.59 -3.48
CA MET A 334 -10.81 -3.85 -3.03
C MET A 334 -11.20 -2.61 -2.22
N LEU A 335 -12.18 -1.85 -2.68
CA LEU A 335 -12.73 -0.71 -1.95
C LEU A 335 -13.25 -1.12 -0.56
N LEU A 336 -14.09 -2.16 -0.52
CA LEU A 336 -14.69 -2.63 0.72
C LEU A 336 -13.63 -3.05 1.75
N GLN A 337 -12.62 -3.83 1.35
CA GLN A 337 -11.57 -4.27 2.28
C GLN A 337 -10.73 -3.10 2.79
N SER A 338 -10.38 -2.14 1.92
CA SER A 338 -9.52 -1.00 2.30
C SER A 338 -10.23 -0.06 3.26
N VAL A 339 -11.55 0.12 3.10
CA VAL A 339 -12.38 0.89 4.05
C VAL A 339 -12.57 0.12 5.36
N MET A 340 -12.78 -1.20 5.30
CA MET A 340 -13.08 -2.01 6.48
C MET A 340 -11.87 -2.21 7.40
N GLU A 341 -10.80 -2.80 6.86
CA GLU A 341 -9.56 -3.13 7.56
C GLU A 341 -8.50 -3.47 6.49
N PRO A 342 -7.52 -2.59 6.21
CA PRO A 342 -6.57 -2.82 5.11
C PRO A 342 -5.62 -4.01 5.31
N LEU A 343 -5.51 -4.59 6.50
CA LEU A 343 -4.63 -5.72 6.83
C LEU A 343 -5.39 -6.89 7.46
N GLY A 344 -6.35 -7.46 6.74
CA GLY A 344 -7.17 -8.60 7.18
C GLY A 344 -6.66 -9.98 6.72
N LEU A 345 -7.37 -11.01 7.18
CA LEU A 345 -7.15 -12.41 6.78
C LEU A 345 -8.22 -12.85 5.76
N PRO A 346 -7.88 -13.66 4.74
CA PRO A 346 -8.87 -14.32 3.89
C PRO A 346 -9.84 -15.19 4.71
N GLN A 347 -11.07 -15.39 4.21
CA GLN A 347 -12.11 -16.13 4.93
C GLN A 347 -11.66 -17.53 5.38
N LEU A 348 -10.92 -18.25 4.53
CA LEU A 348 -10.45 -19.61 4.86
C LEU A 348 -9.47 -19.58 6.03
N GLU A 349 -8.52 -18.65 6.04
CA GLU A 349 -7.58 -18.47 7.16
C GLU A 349 -8.30 -18.09 8.46
N GLN A 350 -9.34 -17.25 8.38
CA GLN A 350 -10.15 -16.90 9.55
C GLN A 350 -10.87 -18.14 10.11
N LYS A 351 -11.50 -18.95 9.25
CA LYS A 351 -12.15 -20.22 9.66
C LYS A 351 -11.16 -21.17 10.32
N ASP A 352 -9.94 -21.24 9.79
CA ASP A 352 -8.89 -22.09 10.34
C ASP A 352 -8.41 -21.63 11.70
N LEU A 353 -8.32 -20.32 11.95
CA LEU A 353 -8.07 -19.77 13.28
C LEU A 353 -9.22 -20.09 14.25
N TYR A 354 -10.47 -19.83 13.87
CA TYR A 354 -11.63 -20.03 14.74
C TYR A 354 -11.92 -21.51 15.05
N SER A 355 -11.64 -22.43 14.13
CA SER A 355 -11.81 -23.87 14.35
C SER A 355 -10.91 -24.44 15.46
N ILE A 356 -9.84 -23.74 15.86
CA ILE A 356 -8.93 -24.15 16.94
C ILE A 356 -9.40 -23.63 18.30
N ARG A 357 -10.25 -22.61 18.28
CA ARG A 357 -10.77 -21.96 19.49
C ARG A 357 -11.88 -22.79 20.15
N MET A 358 -12.68 -23.48 19.33
CA MET A 358 -13.60 -24.54 19.76
C MET A 358 -12.81 -25.79 20.14
#